data_AF-A0A158L3Y5-F1
#
_entry.id   AF-A0A158L3Y5-F1
#
_cell.length_a   1.000
_cell.length_b   1.000
_cell.length_c   1.000
_cell.angle_alpha   90.00
_cell.angle_beta   90.00
_cell.angle_gamma   90.00
#
_symmetry.space_group_name_H-M   'P 1'
#
loop_
_entity.id
_entity.type
_entity.pdbx_description
1 polymer ?
#
loop_
_entity_poly.entity_id
_entity_poly.type
_entity_poly.pdbx_seq_one_letter_code
_entity_poly.pdbx_strand_id
1 'polypeptide(L)'
;MQRTYQYHGFSIEVGVETNFDQRRTVDLDAHVGYVATVTILRPGLHVAVFSPLRFGDTLGHPFSSEADAFTGGHGAGQRLVDDLYGCHEQE
;
A
#
# COMPACT_ATOMS: atom_id res chain seq x y z
N MET A 1 -3.99 -1.53 -10.10
CA MET A 1 -5.39 -1.70 -9.63
C MET A 1 -5.51 -1.03 -8.26
N GLN A 2 -6.66 -0.52 -7.82
CA GLN A 2 -6.76 0.03 -6.46
C GLN A 2 -8.11 -0.22 -5.81
N ARG A 3 -8.13 -0.36 -4.47
CA ARG A 3 -9.34 -0.47 -3.67
C ARG A 3 -9.29 0.49 -2.50
N THR A 4 -10.36 1.22 -2.30
CA THR A 4 -10.51 2.14 -1.17
C THR A 4 -11.43 1.51 -0.13
N TYR A 5 -10.94 1.42 1.10
CA TYR A 5 -11.61 0.87 2.26
C TYR A 5 -11.83 1.97 3.28
N GLN A 6 -13.00 2.03 3.90
CA GLN A 6 -13.23 2.95 5.01
C GLN A 6 -13.01 2.20 6.32
N TYR A 7 -12.12 2.72 7.16
CA TYR A 7 -11.76 2.11 8.43
C TYR A 7 -11.62 3.17 9.52
N HIS A 8 -12.38 3.03 10.60
CA HIS A 8 -12.51 4.00 11.71
C HIS A 8 -12.88 5.44 11.30
N GLY A 9 -13.33 5.67 10.07
CA GLY A 9 -13.60 7.00 9.54
C GLY A 9 -12.49 7.53 8.64
N PHE A 10 -11.35 6.84 8.54
CA PHE A 10 -10.31 7.09 7.55
C PHE A 10 -10.60 6.31 6.28
N SER A 11 -10.15 6.84 5.14
CA SER A 11 -10.18 6.13 3.85
C SER A 11 -8.79 5.55 3.58
N ILE A 12 -8.66 4.23 3.69
CA ILE A 12 -7.47 3.47 3.35
C ILE A 12 -7.57 3.09 1.87
N GLU A 13 -6.79 3.72 1.02
CA GLU A 13 -6.65 3.37 -0.38
C GLU A 13 -5.45 2.44 -0.57
N VAL A 14 -5.71 1.22 -1.03
CA VAL A 14 -4.68 0.22 -1.34
C VAL A 14 -4.63 0.10 -2.86
N GLY A 15 -3.60 0.69 -3.46
CA GLY A 15 -3.19 0.46 -4.83
C GLY A 15 -2.27 -0.75 -4.93
N VAL A 16 -2.39 -1.51 -6.00
CA VAL A 16 -1.37 -2.47 -6.44
C VAL A 16 -0.86 -1.99 -7.79
N GLU A 17 0.41 -1.62 -7.82
CA GLU A 17 1.14 -1.27 -9.02
C GLU A 17 1.88 -2.52 -9.50
N THR A 18 1.61 -2.90 -10.74
CA THR A 18 2.40 -3.92 -11.45
C THR A 18 3.42 -3.19 -12.29
N ASN A 19 4.70 -3.50 -12.12
CA ASN A 19 5.74 -2.91 -12.97
C ASN A 19 5.71 -3.59 -14.35
N PHE A 20 4.70 -3.30 -15.17
CA PHE A 20 4.56 -3.79 -16.54
C PHE A 20 5.35 -2.95 -17.55
N ASP A 21 6.06 -1.91 -17.09
CA ASP A 21 6.99 -1.13 -17.90
C ASP A 21 8.32 -1.88 -18.09
N GLN A 22 8.25 -3.10 -18.63
CA GLN A 22 9.36 -3.65 -19.40
C GLN A 22 9.34 -3.01 -20.78
N ARG A 23 9.66 -1.71 -20.83
CA ARG A 23 10.15 -1.11 -22.06
C ARG A 23 11.48 -1.78 -22.36
N ARG A 24 11.42 -2.84 -23.18
CA ARG A 24 12.50 -3.39 -24.02
C ARG A 24 13.89 -2.97 -23.55
N THR A 25 14.44 -3.60 -22.53
CA THR A 25 15.89 -3.72 -22.45
C THR A 25 16.18 -5.11 -21.90
N VAL A 26 16.84 -5.85 -22.78
CA VAL A 26 17.39 -7.18 -22.60
C VAL A 26 18.35 -7.12 -21.41
N ASP A 27 17.97 -7.63 -20.24
CA ASP A 27 18.85 -8.39 -19.35
C ASP A 27 18.11 -8.81 -18.07
N LEU A 28 18.26 -10.08 -17.73
CA LEU A 28 17.97 -10.75 -16.45
C LEU A 28 16.60 -10.54 -15.80
N ASP A 29 15.82 -11.65 -15.82
CA ASP A 29 14.96 -12.02 -14.70
C ASP A 29 13.84 -11.02 -14.38
N ALA A 30 13.00 -10.76 -15.40
CA ALA A 30 11.77 -9.99 -15.29
C ALA A 30 10.74 -10.72 -14.40
N HIS A 31 10.98 -10.75 -13.10
CA HIS A 31 9.95 -11.10 -12.12
C HIS A 31 8.88 -10.03 -12.18
N VAL A 32 7.70 -10.40 -12.67
CA VAL A 32 6.48 -9.59 -12.59
C VAL A 32 6.21 -9.28 -11.12
N GLY A 33 6.66 -8.11 -10.69
CA GLY A 33 6.56 -7.68 -9.31
C GLY A 33 5.30 -6.87 -9.07
N TYR A 34 4.47 -7.30 -8.13
CA TYR A 34 3.33 -6.55 -7.62
C TYR A 34 3.76 -5.73 -6.40
N VAL A 35 3.54 -4.42 -6.41
CA VAL A 35 3.86 -3.54 -5.27
C VAL A 35 2.56 -2.95 -4.73
N ALA A 36 2.35 -3.07 -3.42
CA ALA A 36 1.16 -2.50 -2.78
C ALA A 36 1.45 -1.07 -2.31
N THR A 37 0.81 -0.08 -2.92
CA THR A 37 0.88 1.32 -2.51
C THR A 37 -0.30 1.63 -1.60
N VAL A 38 -0.06 1.90 -0.31
CA VAL A 38 -1.11 2.22 0.66
C VAL A 38 -1.10 3.70 0.96
N THR A 39 -2.27 4.32 0.81
CA THR A 39 -2.51 5.74 1.05
C THR A 39 -3.65 5.88 2.04
N ILE A 40 -3.42 6.56 3.16
CA ILE A 40 -4.45 6.78 4.17
C ILE A 40 -4.90 8.22 4.09
N LEU A 41 -6.19 8.45 3.88
CA LEU A 41 -6.80 9.77 3.81
C LEU A 41 -7.72 9.99 5.01
N ARG A 42 -7.70 11.20 5.58
CA ARG A 42 -8.65 11.60 6.61
C ARG A 42 -9.88 12.25 5.99
N PRO A 43 -11.08 12.03 6.55
CA PRO A 43 -12.27 12.72 6.13
C PRO A 43 -12.10 14.21 6.46
N GLY A 44 -12.29 15.07 5.46
CA GLY A 44 -12.08 16.52 5.58
C GLY A 44 -10.68 17.01 5.18
N LEU A 45 -9.75 16.10 4.87
CA LEU A 45 -8.43 16.45 4.34
C LEU A 45 -8.30 15.94 2.91
N HIS A 46 -8.08 16.85 1.95
CA HIS A 46 -7.83 16.48 0.54
C HIS A 46 -6.42 15.92 0.30
N VAL A 47 -5.60 15.83 1.35
CA VAL A 47 -4.25 15.24 1.30
C VAL A 47 -4.23 13.97 2.15
N ALA A 48 -3.50 12.98 1.66
CA ALA A 48 -3.20 11.79 2.43
C ALA A 48 -2.48 12.18 3.73
N VAL A 49 -2.86 11.53 4.83
CA VAL A 49 -2.26 11.71 6.15
C VAL A 49 -0.79 11.29 6.13
N PHE A 50 -0.44 10.38 5.23
CA PHE A 50 0.93 9.91 4.99
C PHE A 50 1.29 9.93 3.52
N SER A 51 2.60 9.99 3.24
CA SER A 51 3.12 9.68 1.91
C SER A 51 2.72 8.25 1.52
N PRO A 52 2.38 8.00 0.24
CA PRO A 52 2.01 6.67 -0.22
C PRO A 52 3.14 5.69 0.08
N LEU A 53 2.88 4.74 0.97
CA LEU A 53 3.87 3.75 1.39
C LEU A 53 3.80 2.57 0.43
N ARG A 54 4.94 2.24 -0.18
CA ARG A 54 5.09 1.08 -1.06
C ARG A 54 5.54 -0.11 -0.24
N PHE A 55 4.70 -1.12 -0.19
CA PHE A 55 4.96 -2.40 0.46
C PHE A 55 5.31 -3.44 -0.61
N GLY A 56 6.40 -4.14 -0.37
CA GLY A 56 6.74 -5.38 -1.05
C GLY A 56 6.53 -6.58 -0.12
N ASP A 57 6.85 -7.76 -0.64
CA ASP A 57 7.00 -8.98 0.15
C ASP A 57 7.97 -8.79 1.33
N THR A 58 7.84 -9.67 2.32
CA THR A 58 8.62 -9.74 3.57
C THR A 58 10.13 -9.60 3.37
N LEU A 59 10.65 -9.94 2.19
CA LEU A 59 12.07 -9.88 1.85
C LEU A 59 12.50 -8.60 1.10
N GLY A 60 11.61 -7.60 0.97
CA GLY A 60 11.88 -6.37 0.21
C GLY A 60 11.77 -6.56 -1.31
N HIS A 61 11.36 -7.75 -1.76
CA HIS A 61 11.01 -8.02 -3.15
C HIS A 61 9.57 -7.59 -3.41
N PRO A 62 9.20 -7.27 -4.66
CA PRO A 62 7.79 -7.10 -4.97
C PRO A 62 7.03 -8.43 -4.79
N PHE A 63 5.75 -8.35 -4.41
CA PHE A 63 4.89 -9.51 -4.24
C PHE A 63 4.78 -10.33 -5.52
N SER A 64 4.67 -11.65 -5.39
CA SER A 64 4.51 -12.57 -6.52
C SER A 64 3.09 -12.57 -7.09
N SER A 65 2.13 -11.97 -6.39
CA SER A 65 0.72 -11.92 -6.80
C SER A 65 0.00 -10.70 -6.27
N GLU A 66 -1.01 -10.27 -7.03
CA GLU A 66 -1.85 -9.13 -6.67
C GLU A 66 -2.61 -9.36 -5.34
N ALA A 67 -3.02 -10.60 -5.08
CA ALA A 67 -3.71 -10.97 -3.84
C ALA A 67 -2.80 -10.80 -2.61
N ASP A 68 -1.53 -11.18 -2.70
CA ASP A 68 -0.55 -10.96 -1.63
C ASP A 68 -0.29 -9.47 -1.43
N ALA A 69 -0.18 -8.70 -2.51
CA ALA A 69 -0.05 -7.25 -2.44
C ALA A 69 -1.25 -6.59 -1.77
N PHE A 70 -2.47 -6.98 -2.12
CA PHE A 70 -3.67 -6.48 -1.45
C PHE A 70 -3.73 -6.88 0.03
N THR A 71 -3.39 -8.13 0.35
CA THR A 71 -3.40 -8.64 1.73
C THR A 71 -2.38 -7.89 2.59
N GLY A 72 -1.14 -7.75 2.09
CA GLY A 72 -0.07 -7.03 2.76
C GLY A 72 -0.36 -5.54 2.91
N GLY A 73 -0.83 -4.89 1.84
CA GLY A 73 -1.20 -3.48 1.86
C GLY A 73 -2.39 -3.18 2.77
N HIS A 74 -3.41 -4.03 2.79
CA HIS A 74 -4.55 -3.87 3.69
C HIS A 74 -4.13 -4.02 5.16
N GLY A 75 -3.34 -5.04 5.50
CA GLY A 75 -2.82 -5.22 6.87
C GLY A 75 -1.93 -4.07 7.33
N ALA A 76 -1.06 -3.57 6.45
CA ALA A 76 -0.23 -2.41 6.75
C ALA A 76 -1.07 -1.13 6.91
N GLY A 77 -2.07 -0.93 6.05
CA GLY A 77 -3.00 0.20 6.14
C GLY A 77 -3.78 0.20 7.46
N GLN A 78 -4.29 -0.95 7.89
CA GLN A 78 -4.95 -1.07 9.18
C GLN A 78 -3.99 -0.74 10.33
N ARG A 79 -2.75 -1.22 10.28
CA ARG A 79 -1.76 -0.96 11.34
C ARG A 79 -1.31 0.49 11.41
N LEU A 80 -1.22 1.18 10.28
CA LEU A 80 -0.96 2.62 10.23
C LEU A 80 -2.12 3.44 10.79
N VAL A 81 -3.36 3.04 10.49
CA VAL A 81 -4.53 3.67 11.13
C VAL A 81 -4.49 3.40 12.63
N ASP A 82 -4.26 2.16 13.05
CA ASP A 82 -4.12 1.80 14.47
C ASP A 82 -3.03 2.62 15.18
N ASP A 83 -1.86 2.81 14.57
CA ASP A 83 -0.77 3.65 15.10
C ASP A 83 -1.18 5.13 15.22
N LEU A 84 -1.88 5.67 14.20
CA LEU A 84 -2.43 7.03 14.25
C LEU A 84 -3.44 7.22 15.38
N TYR A 85 -4.29 6.23 15.62
CA TYR A 85 -5.27 6.25 16.70
C TYR A 85 -4.61 6.02 18.06
N GLY A 86 -3.66 5.09 18.16
CA GLY A 86 -2.92 4.78 19.37
C GLY A 86 -2.01 5.91 19.85
N CYS A 87 -1.44 6.70 18.94
CA CYS A 87 -0.74 7.94 19.30
C CYS A 87 -1.68 9.06 19.78
N HIS A 88 -2.99 9.00 19.49
CA HIS A 88 -3.94 10.02 19.92
C HIS A 88 -4.41 9.83 21.38
N GLU A 89 -4.07 8.70 22.03
CA GLU A 89 -4.39 8.41 23.45
C GLU A 89 -3.14 8.49 24.37
N GLN A 90 -2.08 9.17 23.94
CA GLN A 90 -0.98 9.52 24.85
C GLN A 90 -0.88 11.04 24.96
N GLU A 91 -1.84 11.60 25.71
CA GLU A 91 -1.82 12.96 26.26
C GLU A 91 -0.94 13.05 27.51
#